data_AF-F0ZDF0-F1
#
_entry.id   AF-F0ZDF0-F1
#
_cell.length_a   1.000
_cell.length_b   1.000
_cell.length_c   1.000
_cell.angle_alpha   90.00
_cell.angle_beta   90.00
_cell.angle_gamma   90.00
#
_symmetry.space_group_name_H-M   'P 1'
#
loop_
_entity.id
_entity.type
_entity.pdbx_description
1 polymer ?
#
loop_
_entity_poly.entity_id
_entity_poly.type
_entity_poly.pdbx_seq_one_letter_code
_entity_poly.pdbx_strand_id
1 'polypeptide(L)' 'MCFKYLVFFFLALLISLSLANQNSGCHTNCNLDFDNCYDSYSQNPSNNLYSCISQWQRCFNNCESNNQY' A
#
# COMPACT_ATOMS: atom_id res chain seq x y z
N MET A 1 -30.93 -8.24 26.85
CA MET A 1 -30.24 -6.97 26.58
C MET A 1 -28.81 -7.14 26.03
N CYS A 2 -28.08 -8.24 26.30
CA CYS A 2 -26.69 -8.42 25.84
C CYS A 2 -26.47 -8.53 24.32
N PHE A 3 -27.41 -9.12 23.56
CA PHE A 3 -27.21 -9.38 22.12
C PHE A 3 -27.06 -8.10 21.29
N LYS A 4 -27.77 -7.03 21.68
CA LYS A 4 -27.77 -5.76 20.97
C LYS A 4 -26.40 -5.06 21.05
N TYR A 5 -25.71 -5.16 22.19
CA TYR A 5 -24.36 -4.60 22.38
C TYR A 5 -23.27 -5.39 21.66
N LEU A 6 -23.43 -6.71 21.52
CA LEU A 6 -22.53 -7.56 20.73
C LEU A 6 -22.50 -7.17 19.26
N VAL A 7 -23.66 -6.85 18.69
CA VAL A 7 -23.76 -6.38 17.30
C VAL A 7 -23.05 -5.04 17.11
N PHE A 8 -23.24 -4.09 18.04
CA PHE A 8 -22.54 -2.80 17.99
C PHE A 8 -21.03 -2.94 18.15
N PHE A 9 -20.56 -3.85 19.01
CA PHE A 9 -19.14 -4.14 19.16
C PHE A 9 -18.53 -4.73 17.88
N PHE A 10 -19.22 -5.70 17.26
CA PHE A 10 -18.77 -6.26 15.98
C PHE A 10 -18.77 -5.22 14.87
N LEU A 11 -19.79 -4.37 14.78
CA LEU A 11 -19.84 -3.30 13.78
C LEU A 11 -18.68 -2.30 13.97
N ALA A 12 -18.43 -1.89 15.21
CA ALA A 12 -17.32 -0.99 15.52
C ALA A 12 -15.97 -1.61 15.16
N LEU A 13 -15.76 -2.89 15.45
CA LEU A 13 -14.54 -3.61 15.10
C LEU A 13 -14.32 -3.65 13.58
N LEU A 14 -15.36 -3.93 12.80
CA LEU A 14 -15.30 -3.99 11.34
C LEU A 14 -14.99 -2.62 10.72
N ILE A 15 -15.55 -1.55 11.28
CA ILE A 15 -15.28 -0.18 10.85
C ILE A 15 -13.84 0.24 11.21
N SER A 16 -13.33 -0.14 12.38
CA SER A 16 -11.93 0.13 12.73
C SER A 16 -10.95 -0.61 11.83
N LEU A 17 -11.30 -1.83 11.38
CA LEU A 17 -10.44 -2.63 10.50
C LEU A 17 -10.38 -2.08 9.06
N SER A 18 -11.46 -1.45 8.58
CA SER A 18 -11.48 -0.85 7.24
C SER A 18 -10.67 0.44 7.13
N LEU A 19 -10.53 1.21 8.23
CA LEU A 19 -9.69 2.42 8.25
C LEU A 19 -8.19 2.11 8.28
N ALA A 20 -7.77 0.99 8.91
CA ALA A 20 -6.36 0.62 9.01
C ALA A 20 -5.70 0.22 7.67
N ASN A 21 -6.51 -0.15 6.66
CA ASN A 21 -6.01 -0.76 5.42
C ASN A 21 -5.80 0.23 4.26
N GLN A 22 -6.07 1.51 4.46
CA GLN A 22 -5.92 2.53 3.40
C GLN A 22 -4.46 2.92 3.18
N ASN A 23 -3.61 2.77 4.21
CA ASN A 23 -2.21 3.19 4.18
C ASN A 23 -1.25 2.06 3.73
N SER A 24 -1.55 0.81 4.11
CA SER A 24 -0.79 -0.37 3.67
C SER A 24 -0.85 -0.55 2.15
N GLY A 25 -2.01 -0.33 1.54
CA GLY A 25 -2.23 -0.54 0.11
C GLY A 25 -1.34 0.33 -0.80
N CYS A 26 -1.01 1.55 -0.37
CA CYS A 26 -0.17 2.46 -1.14
C CYS A 26 1.27 1.92 -1.26
N HIS A 27 1.89 1.60 -0.13
CA HIS A 27 3.25 1.04 -0.10
C HIS A 27 3.33 -0.34 -0.76
N THR A 28 2.28 -1.17 -0.60
CA THR A 28 2.18 -2.45 -1.30
C THR A 28 2.16 -2.28 -2.82
N ASN A 29 1.39 -1.32 -3.34
CA ASN A 29 1.39 -1.03 -4.77
C ASN A 29 2.75 -0.54 -5.27
N CYS A 30 3.46 0.30 -4.50
CA CYS A 30 4.80 0.75 -4.88
C CYS A 30 5.79 -0.42 -5.02
N ASN A 31 5.75 -1.39 -4.10
CA ASN A 31 6.59 -2.59 -4.20
C ASN A 31 6.24 -3.43 -5.43
N LEU A 32 4.95 -3.59 -5.71
CA LEU A 32 4.47 -4.36 -6.87
C LEU A 32 4.90 -3.73 -8.20
N ASP A 33 4.86 -2.39 -8.29
CA ASP A 33 5.38 -1.65 -9.45
C ASP A 33 6.90 -1.79 -9.59
N PHE A 34 7.64 -1.80 -8.47
CA PHE A 34 9.08 -2.03 -8.49
C PHE A 34 9.43 -3.44 -8.98
N ASP A 35 8.75 -4.47 -8.48
CA ASP A 35 8.96 -5.86 -8.87
C ASP A 35 8.71 -6.03 -10.38
N ASN A 36 7.62 -5.47 -10.91
CA ASN A 36 7.34 -5.48 -12.36
C ASN A 36 8.43 -4.78 -13.19
N CYS A 37 8.96 -3.66 -12.69
CA CYS A 37 10.04 -2.93 -13.33
C CYS A 37 11.35 -3.73 -13.29
N TYR A 38 11.64 -4.38 -12.16
CA TYR A 38 12.81 -5.22 -11.98
C TYR A 38 12.75 -6.48 -12.86
N ASP A 39 11.59 -7.12 -12.97
CA ASP A 39 11.38 -8.27 -13.86
C ASP A 39 11.62 -7.88 -15.32
N SER A 40 11.13 -6.69 -15.72
CA SER A 40 11.38 -6.14 -17.05
C SER A 40 12.87 -5.83 -17.28
N TYR A 41 13.59 -5.34 -16.27
CA TYR A 41 15.04 -5.16 -16.30
C TYR A 41 15.79 -6.49 -16.40
N SER A 42 15.40 -7.49 -15.61
CA SER A 42 16.02 -8.82 -15.61
C SER A 42 15.90 -9.49 -16.97
N GLN A 43 14.76 -9.34 -17.62
CA GLN A 43 14.51 -9.84 -18.98
C GLN A 43 15.19 -8.99 -20.06
N ASN A 44 15.34 -7.68 -19.84
CA ASN A 44 15.95 -6.77 -20.79
C ASN A 44 16.75 -5.65 -20.08
N PRO A 45 18.07 -5.85 -19.87
CA PRO A 45 18.90 -4.96 -19.05
C PRO A 45 19.19 -3.59 -19.70
N SER A 46 18.57 -3.31 -20.85
CA SER A 46 18.54 -1.99 -21.46
C SER A 46 17.73 -0.97 -20.65
N ASN A 47 16.81 -1.43 -19.79
CA ASN A 47 16.16 -0.59 -18.79
C ASN A 47 17.13 -0.29 -17.65
N ASN A 48 17.25 0.97 -17.24
CA ASN A 48 18.15 1.33 -16.16
C ASN A 48 17.53 0.95 -14.81
N LEU A 49 18.14 0.02 -14.06
CA LEU A 49 17.72 -0.35 -12.70
C LEU A 49 17.54 0.90 -11.80
N TYR A 50 18.36 1.92 -12.02
CA TYR A 50 18.26 3.20 -11.33
C TYR A 50 16.92 3.89 -11.56
N SER A 51 16.34 3.77 -12.76
CA SER A 51 15.01 4.30 -13.07
C SER A 51 13.93 3.61 -12.26
N CYS A 52 13.98 2.29 -12.10
CA CYS A 52 13.05 1.52 -11.26
C CYS A 52 13.14 1.96 -9.80
N ILE A 53 14.35 2.05 -9.26
CA ILE A 53 14.59 2.51 -7.87
C ILE A 53 14.08 3.94 -7.68
N SER A 54 14.33 4.84 -8.62
CA SER A 54 13.87 6.24 -8.55
C SER A 54 12.35 6.39 -8.59
N GLN A 55 11.65 5.49 -9.30
CA GLN A 55 10.19 5.49 -9.35
C GLN A 55 9.60 4.94 -8.06
N TRP A 56 10.19 3.86 -7.53
CA TRP A 56 9.81 3.29 -6.24
C TRP A 56 9.95 4.30 -5.10
N GLN A 57 11.08 5.01 -5.01
CA GLN A 57 11.28 6.05 -3.98
C GLN A 57 10.25 7.18 -4.08
N ARG A 58 9.94 7.62 -5.30
CA ARG A 58 8.90 8.66 -5.52
C ARG A 58 7.52 8.16 -5.11
N CYS A 59 7.20 6.90 -5.40
CA CYS A 59 5.94 6.27 -4.99
C CYS A 59 5.84 6.19 -3.46
N PHE A 60 6.88 5.69 -2.79
CA PHE A 60 6.94 5.61 -1.33
C PHE A 60 6.79 6.99 -0.67
N ASN A 61 7.54 8.00 -1.13
CA ASN A 61 7.44 9.36 -0.59
C ASN A 61 6.05 9.98 -0.79
N ASN A 62 5.39 9.69 -1.92
CA ASN A 62 4.01 10.12 -2.15
C ASN A 62 3.02 9.40 -1.23
N CYS A 63 3.24 8.12 -0.92
CA CYS A 63 2.43 7.39 0.05
C CYS A 63 2.59 8.00 1.45
N GLU A 64 3.81 8.30 1.89
CA GLU A 64 4.04 8.95 3.20
C GLU A 64 3.46 10.38 3.24
N SER A 65 3.63 11.16 2.18
CA SER A 65 3.14 12.53 2.11
C SER A 65 1.62 12.63 2.04
N ASN A 66 0.92 11.66 1.43
CA ASN A 66 -0.54 11.64 1.37
C ASN A 66 -1.20 11.08 2.66
N ASN A 67 -0.43 10.60 3.63
CA ASN A 67 -0.94 10.17 4.94
C ASN A 67 -0.91 11.28 6.02
N GLN A 68 -0.62 12.52 5.64
CA GLN A 68 -0.59 13.65 6.58
C GLN A 68 -1.92 14.44 6.69
N TYR A 69 -3.05 13.89 6.21
CA TYR A 69 -4.37 14.53 6.29
C TYR A 69 -5.46 13.61 6.81
#